data_AF-A0A8T1NRV1-F1
#
_entry.id   AF-A0A8T1NRV1-F1
#
_cell.length_a   1.000
_cell.length_b   1.000
_cell.length_c   1.000
_cell.angle_alpha   90.00
_cell.angle_beta   90.00
_cell.angle_gamma   90.00
#
_symmetry.space_group_name_H-M   'P 1'
#
loop_
_entity.id
_entity.type
_entity.pdbx_description
1 polymer ?
#
loop_
_entity_poly.entity_id
_entity_poly.type
_entity_poly.pdbx_seq_one_letter_code
_entity_poly.pdbx_strand_id
1 'polypeptide(L)'
;MRNNFFSKSSPPSTTIPPLSPSRTTFSESLMDENIEIAESLIIKWSTDASSYVKITSLFHDDRSESKQFLHSVRDLQSAMKYFVTQKAASEKLVRAQTLMQMAMKRLEKEFYQILSSNRACLDPESVSARSSRSSVARSSVSDLEDDESEDEFRVVGESVSEVERASMIAMADLEAIADCMIASGYGKECVKIYKIIRKSTIDEALYHLGVERLSLSKVQKIDWEVLELKIRKWLNAVKMAVKTLFHGERILCDSVFSASESIRESCFAEISRDSAISLFEFPEMVAKIKTSPEKMFRMLDMYEAIADSWPEIESIFSYESTSLVRSQAVSSLVKLGESVRTMLTGFETAIQKDTSKSPVLGGGVHPLTRYVMNYISFLADYSGVLADIVTDWPLILQSPSESDFGSLESDCSLISTRIAWLILVLLCKLDGKTELYKDAALSYLFLANNLQYVVVKVRTSKLKLLLGEDWVTKHESKVKQYASNYERMGWNKVFSSLPENPTDEISLEKARDCLKKFNVAFDEAYRKQSAWIITDPKLRDEIKISVAKKLMSAYQEFYNEYQGKLRFGSESLVRYAPDDLGNHLSDLFYATGNVGSVSSSCSSSHSRGGQRH
;
A
#
# COMPACT_ATOMS: atom_id res chain seq x y z
N MET A 1 85.46 -51.79 58.80
CA MET A 1 84.02 -51.74 58.50
C MET A 1 83.80 -52.15 57.05
N ARG A 2 82.80 -53.02 56.81
CA ARG A 2 81.91 -53.16 55.62
C ARG A 2 82.46 -52.77 54.24
N ASN A 3 82.67 -53.73 53.33
CA ASN A 3 81.71 -54.54 52.54
C ASN A 3 81.26 -53.87 51.24
N ASN A 4 81.65 -54.46 50.10
CA ASN A 4 80.81 -54.67 48.91
C ASN A 4 81.53 -55.62 47.94
N PHE A 5 80.81 -56.58 47.37
CA PHE A 5 81.28 -57.45 46.28
C PHE A 5 80.12 -57.75 45.33
N PHE A 6 80.35 -57.58 44.03
CA PHE A 6 79.45 -58.05 42.96
C PHE A 6 80.29 -58.52 41.77
N SER A 7 80.03 -59.74 41.29
CA SER A 7 80.48 -60.23 39.99
C SER A 7 79.54 -61.36 39.51
N LYS A 8 79.49 -61.60 38.19
CA LYS A 8 78.38 -62.25 37.46
C LYS A 8 78.56 -63.77 37.27
N SER A 9 77.44 -64.48 37.14
CA SER A 9 77.31 -65.69 36.31
C SER A 9 75.87 -65.85 35.76
N SER A 10 75.74 -66.45 34.58
CA SER A 10 74.50 -66.74 33.81
C SER A 10 74.01 -68.20 34.11
N PRO A 11 72.97 -68.80 33.48
CA PRO A 11 72.06 -68.37 32.39
C PRO A 11 70.57 -68.40 32.89
N PRO A 12 69.50 -69.00 32.30
CA PRO A 12 69.27 -69.79 31.07
C PRO A 12 68.58 -68.99 29.93
N SER A 13 68.00 -69.69 28.94
CA SER A 13 67.12 -69.16 27.87
C SER A 13 65.64 -69.26 28.26
N THR A 14 64.84 -68.23 27.96
CA THR A 14 63.36 -68.29 28.11
C THR A 14 62.70 -68.08 26.74
N THR A 15 61.84 -69.03 26.38
CA THR A 15 61.11 -69.11 25.10
C THR A 15 60.25 -67.88 24.85
N ILE A 16 60.24 -67.38 23.61
CA ILE A 16 59.22 -66.43 23.14
C ILE A 16 57.87 -67.17 23.14
N PRO A 17 56.86 -66.73 23.93
CA PRO A 17 55.50 -67.12 23.63
C PRO A 17 55.09 -66.41 22.33
N PRO A 18 54.43 -67.08 21.37
CA PRO A 18 53.90 -66.38 20.21
C PRO A 18 52.95 -65.29 20.70
N LEU A 19 53.04 -64.10 20.12
CA LEU A 19 52.02 -63.07 20.33
C LEU A 19 50.67 -63.69 19.99
N SER A 20 49.81 -63.80 21.01
CA SER A 20 48.40 -64.13 20.80
C SER A 20 47.88 -63.24 19.67
N PRO A 21 47.26 -63.78 18.61
CA PRO A 21 46.66 -62.93 17.60
C PRO A 21 45.68 -62.01 18.32
N SER A 22 45.86 -60.70 18.16
CA SER A 22 44.94 -59.71 18.69
C SER A 22 43.56 -60.09 18.19
N ARG A 23 42.69 -60.56 19.10
CA ARG A 23 41.30 -60.87 18.77
C ARG A 23 40.64 -59.55 18.40
N THR A 24 40.67 -59.22 17.11
CA THR A 24 39.83 -58.19 16.52
C THR A 24 38.41 -58.52 16.96
N THR A 25 37.78 -57.56 17.63
CA THR A 25 36.38 -57.73 18.00
C THR A 25 35.55 -57.77 16.72
N PHE A 26 34.42 -58.46 16.72
CA PHE A 26 33.51 -58.48 15.56
C PHE A 26 33.16 -57.04 15.10
N SER A 27 33.01 -56.12 16.05
CA SER A 27 32.82 -54.70 15.79
C SER A 27 34.05 -53.98 15.21
N GLU A 28 35.28 -54.47 15.40
CA GLU A 28 36.47 -53.91 14.74
C GLU A 28 36.53 -54.37 13.28
N SER A 29 36.21 -55.64 13.01
CA SER A 29 36.14 -56.19 11.64
C SER A 29 35.08 -55.50 10.78
N LEU A 30 33.88 -55.25 11.33
CA LEU A 30 32.82 -54.52 10.61
C LEU A 30 33.19 -53.07 10.32
N MET A 31 33.89 -52.40 11.23
CA MET A 31 34.31 -51.00 11.04
C MET A 31 35.50 -50.88 10.08
N ASP A 32 36.31 -51.94 9.94
CA ASP A 32 37.31 -52.07 8.89
C ASP A 32 36.66 -52.25 7.51
N GLU A 33 35.70 -53.17 7.40
CA GLU A 33 34.93 -53.42 6.16
C GLU A 33 34.22 -52.15 5.67
N ASN A 34 33.62 -51.38 6.59
CA ASN A 34 33.02 -50.07 6.27
C ASN A 34 34.04 -49.08 5.69
N ILE A 35 35.29 -49.08 6.15
CA ILE A 35 36.35 -48.21 5.60
C ILE A 35 36.74 -48.66 4.20
N GLU A 36 36.87 -49.97 3.95
CA GLU A 36 37.24 -50.52 2.63
C GLU A 36 36.14 -50.31 1.57
N ILE A 37 34.87 -50.53 1.95
CA ILE A 37 33.71 -50.23 1.08
C ILE A 37 33.69 -48.74 0.74
N ALA A 38 33.78 -47.86 1.76
CA ALA A 38 33.77 -46.42 1.54
C ALA A 38 34.95 -45.94 0.69
N GLU A 39 36.14 -46.51 0.89
CA GLU A 39 37.33 -46.19 0.08
C GLU A 39 37.11 -46.48 -1.41
N SER A 40 36.55 -47.65 -1.75
CA SER A 40 36.31 -48.03 -3.14
C SER A 40 35.40 -47.04 -3.89
N LEU A 41 34.35 -46.56 -3.23
CA LEU A 41 33.38 -45.62 -3.77
C LEU A 41 33.89 -44.16 -3.74
N ILE A 42 34.57 -43.74 -2.68
CA ILE A 42 35.10 -42.38 -2.53
C ILE A 42 36.27 -42.14 -3.50
N ILE A 43 37.14 -43.12 -3.72
CA ILE A 43 38.24 -42.99 -4.70
C ILE A 43 37.69 -42.94 -6.14
N LYS A 44 36.69 -43.77 -6.49
CA LYS A 44 36.00 -43.73 -7.79
C LYS A 44 35.50 -42.33 -8.15
N TRP A 45 34.95 -41.62 -7.16
CA TRP A 45 34.36 -40.28 -7.33
C TRP A 45 35.26 -39.12 -6.84
N SER A 46 36.54 -39.39 -6.57
CA SER A 46 37.46 -38.40 -6.03
C SER A 46 37.72 -37.24 -7.00
N THR A 47 37.92 -36.04 -6.47
CA THR A 47 38.17 -34.84 -7.27
C THR A 47 39.49 -34.90 -8.05
N ASP A 48 40.38 -35.84 -7.74
CA ASP A 48 41.66 -36.08 -8.44
C ASP A 48 41.58 -37.20 -9.50
N ALA A 49 40.43 -37.86 -9.63
CA ALA A 49 40.17 -38.83 -10.69
C ALA A 49 40.14 -38.19 -12.11
N SER A 50 39.82 -39.02 -13.11
CA SER A 50 39.87 -38.66 -14.53
C SER A 50 39.09 -37.38 -14.87
N SER A 51 39.47 -36.72 -15.97
CA SER A 51 38.81 -35.50 -16.47
C SER A 51 37.30 -35.66 -16.69
N TYR A 52 36.83 -36.90 -16.94
CA TYR A 52 35.41 -37.22 -17.07
C TYR A 52 34.65 -37.08 -15.74
N VAL A 53 35.18 -37.67 -14.65
CA VAL A 53 34.61 -37.59 -13.29
C VAL A 53 34.64 -36.16 -12.73
N LYS A 54 35.58 -35.34 -13.23
CA LYS A 54 35.60 -33.90 -12.96
C LYS A 54 34.41 -33.13 -13.58
N ILE A 55 33.68 -33.70 -14.53
CA ILE A 55 32.57 -33.03 -15.23
C ILE A 55 31.22 -33.67 -14.91
N THR A 56 31.13 -35.00 -14.76
CA THR A 56 29.88 -35.71 -14.41
C THR A 56 29.40 -35.42 -12.99
N SER A 57 28.07 -35.34 -12.82
CA SER A 57 27.38 -35.17 -11.54
C SER A 57 26.91 -36.53 -11.03
N LEU A 58 27.28 -36.84 -9.79
CA LEU A 58 26.90 -38.07 -9.09
C LEU A 58 25.37 -38.20 -8.94
N PHE A 59 24.65 -37.09 -8.82
CA PHE A 59 23.20 -37.08 -8.59
C PHE A 59 22.36 -37.06 -9.87
N HIS A 60 22.96 -36.73 -11.01
CA HIS A 60 22.26 -36.64 -12.29
C HIS A 60 22.15 -37.99 -13.02
N ASP A 61 23.20 -38.82 -12.97
CA ASP A 61 23.30 -40.02 -13.83
C ASP A 61 22.80 -41.31 -13.16
N ASP A 62 23.03 -41.50 -11.85
CA ASP A 62 22.54 -42.68 -11.10
C ASP A 62 22.15 -42.32 -9.65
N ARG A 63 20.84 -42.20 -9.40
CA ARG A 63 20.28 -41.92 -8.06
C ARG A 63 20.36 -43.10 -7.08
N SER A 64 20.75 -44.29 -7.53
CA SER A 64 21.08 -45.42 -6.65
C SER A 64 22.53 -45.33 -6.17
N GLU A 65 23.46 -44.97 -7.07
CA GLU A 65 24.86 -44.77 -6.73
C GLU A 65 25.07 -43.56 -5.80
N SER A 66 24.36 -42.45 -6.02
CA SER A 66 24.41 -41.29 -5.09
C SER A 66 23.94 -41.65 -3.67
N LYS A 67 22.89 -42.47 -3.53
CA LYS A 67 22.41 -42.98 -2.24
C LYS A 67 23.43 -43.91 -1.58
N GLN A 68 24.08 -44.79 -2.34
CA GLN A 68 25.16 -45.65 -1.84
C GLN A 68 26.37 -44.84 -1.36
N PHE A 69 26.74 -43.78 -2.08
CA PHE A 69 27.80 -42.85 -1.68
C PHE A 69 27.46 -42.17 -0.34
N LEU A 70 26.25 -41.61 -0.20
CA LEU A 70 25.79 -40.99 1.05
C LEU A 70 25.63 -41.99 2.21
N HIS A 71 25.38 -43.28 1.93
CA HIS A 71 25.41 -44.34 2.94
C HIS A 71 26.85 -44.61 3.40
N SER A 72 27.77 -44.83 2.45
CA SER A 72 29.17 -45.11 2.72
C SER A 72 29.87 -44.01 3.53
N VAL A 73 29.49 -42.73 3.31
CA VAL A 73 29.98 -41.61 4.13
C VAL A 73 29.48 -41.70 5.58
N ARG A 74 28.23 -42.12 5.81
CA ARG A 74 27.68 -42.31 7.17
C ARG A 74 28.31 -43.52 7.88
N ASP A 75 28.61 -44.59 7.14
CA ASP A 75 29.29 -45.77 7.68
C ASP A 75 30.75 -45.45 8.01
N LEU A 76 31.44 -44.72 7.14
CA LEU A 76 32.77 -44.18 7.38
C LEU A 76 32.79 -43.28 8.62
N GLN A 77 31.79 -42.41 8.79
CA GLN A 77 31.68 -41.58 9.99
C GLN A 77 31.47 -42.42 11.27
N SER A 78 30.70 -43.51 11.17
CA SER A 78 30.46 -44.45 12.28
C SER A 78 31.73 -45.21 12.65
N ALA A 79 32.50 -45.66 11.65
CA ALA A 79 33.82 -46.25 11.85
C ALA A 79 34.81 -45.26 12.48
N MET A 80 34.86 -44.00 12.03
CA MET A 80 35.68 -42.95 12.65
C MET A 80 35.32 -42.76 14.13
N LYS A 81 34.03 -42.65 14.47
CA LYS A 81 33.56 -42.55 15.87
C LYS A 81 34.03 -43.75 16.71
N TYR A 82 33.90 -44.97 16.18
CA TYR A 82 34.38 -46.19 16.83
C TYR A 82 35.89 -46.15 17.09
N PHE A 83 36.71 -45.90 16.06
CA PHE A 83 38.18 -45.90 16.21
C PHE A 83 38.71 -44.79 17.12
N VAL A 84 38.07 -43.62 17.16
CA VAL A 84 38.37 -42.56 18.14
C VAL A 84 38.20 -43.05 19.58
N THR A 85 37.15 -43.82 19.88
CA THR A 85 36.92 -44.32 21.25
C THR A 85 37.88 -45.42 21.70
N GLN A 86 38.48 -46.18 20.76
CA GLN A 86 39.38 -47.28 21.11
C GLN A 86 40.88 -46.95 20.97
N LYS A 87 41.30 -46.29 19.90
CA LYS A 87 42.71 -46.01 19.58
C LYS A 87 42.86 -44.73 18.77
N ALA A 88 42.99 -43.59 19.47
CA ALA A 88 43.11 -42.26 18.87
C ALA A 88 44.31 -42.06 17.92
N ALA A 89 45.31 -42.96 17.94
CA ALA A 89 46.51 -42.91 17.08
C ALA A 89 46.57 -44.08 16.06
N SER A 90 45.42 -44.58 15.61
CA SER A 90 45.35 -45.63 14.59
C SER A 90 45.56 -45.09 13.17
N GLU A 91 46.40 -45.75 12.37
CA GLU A 91 46.53 -45.49 10.92
C GLU A 91 45.19 -45.56 10.19
N LYS A 92 44.29 -46.45 10.63
CA LYS A 92 42.92 -46.59 10.10
C LYS A 92 42.09 -45.32 10.31
N LEU A 93 42.27 -44.63 11.44
CA LEU A 93 41.59 -43.36 11.71
C LEU A 93 42.12 -42.25 10.79
N VAL A 94 43.43 -42.22 10.53
CA VAL A 94 44.05 -41.28 9.57
C VAL A 94 43.52 -41.54 8.15
N ARG A 95 43.51 -42.80 7.70
CA ARG A 95 42.94 -43.22 6.40
C ARG A 95 41.48 -42.79 6.28
N ALA A 96 40.66 -43.10 7.28
CA ALA A 96 39.24 -42.74 7.30
C ALA A 96 39.02 -41.21 7.29
N GLN A 97 39.87 -40.44 7.98
CA GLN A 97 39.84 -38.98 7.94
C GLN A 97 40.19 -38.41 6.55
N THR A 98 41.18 -38.98 5.86
CA THR A 98 41.51 -38.59 4.48
C THR A 98 40.34 -38.88 3.53
N LEU A 99 39.74 -40.07 3.64
CA LEU A 99 38.56 -40.44 2.84
C LEU A 99 37.36 -39.52 3.12
N MET A 100 37.11 -39.17 4.38
CA MET A 100 36.07 -38.22 4.75
C MET A 100 36.30 -36.85 4.10
N GLN A 101 37.54 -36.33 4.12
CA GLN A 101 37.88 -35.07 3.44
C GLN A 101 37.69 -35.14 1.91
N MET A 102 37.99 -36.28 1.28
CA MET A 102 37.76 -36.49 -0.15
C MET A 102 36.25 -36.53 -0.47
N ALA A 103 35.46 -37.24 0.33
CA ALA A 103 34.02 -37.32 0.17
C ALA A 103 33.34 -35.95 0.32
N MET A 104 33.71 -35.19 1.35
CA MET A 104 33.17 -33.85 1.59
C MET A 104 33.48 -32.89 0.43
N LYS A 105 34.71 -32.90 -0.12
CA LYS A 105 35.05 -32.12 -1.33
C LYS A 105 34.21 -32.50 -2.55
N ARG A 106 33.80 -33.77 -2.69
CA ARG A 106 32.89 -34.20 -3.77
C ARG A 106 31.46 -33.73 -3.50
N LEU A 107 30.96 -33.85 -2.27
CA LEU A 107 29.63 -33.37 -1.88
C LEU A 107 29.50 -31.84 -2.01
N GLU A 108 30.49 -31.06 -1.58
CA GLU A 108 30.57 -29.61 -1.81
C GLU A 108 30.38 -29.26 -3.29
N LYS A 109 31.06 -30.01 -4.17
CA LYS A 109 31.00 -29.81 -5.62
C LYS A 109 29.65 -30.19 -6.21
N GLU A 110 29.08 -31.34 -5.83
CA GLU A 110 27.73 -31.74 -6.27
C GLU A 110 26.68 -30.71 -5.83
N PHE A 111 26.74 -30.27 -4.57
CA PHE A 111 25.85 -29.27 -4.01
C PHE A 111 25.94 -27.93 -4.78
N TYR A 112 27.15 -27.49 -5.11
CA TYR A 112 27.37 -26.34 -5.99
C TYR A 112 26.79 -26.55 -7.40
N GLN A 113 27.00 -27.73 -8.00
CA GLN A 113 26.53 -28.06 -9.35
C GLN A 113 24.99 -28.11 -9.41
N ILE A 114 24.32 -28.75 -8.45
CA ILE A 114 22.86 -28.84 -8.40
C ILE A 114 22.25 -27.43 -8.24
N LEU A 115 22.76 -26.62 -7.30
CA LEU A 115 22.31 -25.23 -7.12
C LEU A 115 22.55 -24.36 -8.37
N SER A 116 23.66 -24.55 -9.07
CA SER A 116 24.02 -23.73 -10.24
C SER A 116 23.24 -24.11 -11.50
N SER A 117 23.09 -25.41 -11.77
CA SER A 117 22.35 -25.92 -12.93
C SER A 117 20.84 -25.73 -12.81
N ASN A 118 20.28 -25.78 -11.59
CA ASN A 118 18.84 -25.65 -11.35
C ASN A 118 18.38 -24.23 -10.98
N ARG A 119 19.19 -23.18 -11.24
CA ARG A 119 18.84 -21.78 -10.89
C ARG A 119 17.42 -21.37 -11.29
N ALA A 120 16.96 -21.74 -12.48
CA ALA A 120 15.61 -21.42 -12.98
C ALA A 120 14.50 -22.28 -12.33
N CYS A 121 14.78 -23.53 -11.96
CA CYS A 121 13.80 -24.43 -11.30
C CYS A 121 13.72 -24.21 -9.79
N LEU A 122 14.79 -23.67 -9.19
CA LEU A 122 14.87 -23.23 -7.80
C LEU A 122 14.62 -21.72 -7.68
N ASP A 123 14.06 -21.08 -8.71
CA ASP A 123 13.66 -19.68 -8.61
C ASP A 123 12.56 -19.54 -7.54
N PRO A 124 12.66 -18.56 -6.61
CA PRO A 124 11.68 -18.39 -5.55
C PRO A 124 10.22 -18.26 -6.00
N GLU A 125 9.95 -17.72 -7.19
CA GLU A 125 8.60 -17.61 -7.74
C GLU A 125 7.99 -18.99 -8.03
N SER A 126 8.79 -19.90 -8.62
CA SER A 126 8.38 -21.29 -8.87
C SER A 126 8.12 -22.04 -7.56
N VAL A 127 8.90 -21.78 -6.51
CA VAL A 127 8.76 -22.45 -5.21
C VAL A 127 7.55 -21.92 -4.43
N SER A 128 7.32 -20.60 -4.41
CA SER A 128 6.19 -19.97 -3.73
C SER A 128 4.84 -20.35 -4.35
N ALA A 129 4.76 -20.34 -5.70
CA ALA A 129 3.55 -20.77 -6.42
C ALA A 129 3.16 -22.21 -6.08
N ARG A 130 4.14 -23.11 -5.95
CA ARG A 130 3.91 -24.51 -5.55
C ARG A 130 3.38 -24.64 -4.11
N SER A 131 3.93 -23.89 -3.16
CA SER A 131 3.46 -23.89 -1.76
C SER A 131 1.99 -23.46 -1.65
N SER A 132 1.61 -22.45 -2.44
CA SER A 132 0.24 -21.95 -2.54
C SER A 132 -0.72 -23.00 -3.15
N ARG A 133 -0.26 -23.88 -4.04
CA ARG A 133 -1.06 -24.98 -4.60
C ARG A 133 -1.20 -26.16 -3.64
N SER A 134 -0.12 -26.50 -2.91
CA SER A 134 -0.14 -27.64 -1.97
C SER A 134 -0.93 -27.36 -0.69
N SER A 135 -1.01 -26.10 -0.26
CA SER A 135 -1.87 -25.68 0.86
C SER A 135 -3.36 -25.76 0.50
N VAL A 136 -3.76 -25.28 -0.69
CA VAL A 136 -5.14 -25.36 -1.20
C VAL A 136 -5.58 -26.82 -1.44
N ALA A 137 -4.67 -27.66 -1.95
CA ALA A 137 -4.94 -29.09 -2.08
C ALA A 137 -5.18 -29.74 -0.70
N ARG A 138 -4.41 -29.37 0.33
CA ARG A 138 -4.57 -29.88 1.70
C ARG A 138 -5.78 -29.34 2.45
N SER A 139 -6.19 -28.09 2.20
CA SER A 139 -7.40 -27.51 2.83
C SER A 139 -8.71 -28.04 2.24
N SER A 140 -8.66 -28.82 1.16
CA SER A 140 -9.84 -29.38 0.49
C SER A 140 -10.17 -30.82 0.93
N VAL A 141 -9.45 -31.38 1.91
CA VAL A 141 -9.55 -32.80 2.33
C VAL A 141 -9.82 -32.99 3.84
N SER A 142 -10.21 -31.93 4.56
CA SER A 142 -10.30 -31.96 6.03
C SER A 142 -11.71 -32.19 6.62
N ASP A 143 -12.66 -32.73 5.84
CA ASP A 143 -14.05 -32.97 6.28
C ASP A 143 -14.63 -34.28 5.68
N LEU A 144 -13.94 -35.41 5.86
CA LEU A 144 -14.55 -36.75 5.88
C LEU A 144 -13.78 -37.67 6.85
N GLU A 145 -14.52 -38.50 7.59
CA GLU A 145 -13.99 -39.39 8.62
C GLU A 145 -13.41 -40.69 8.02
N ASP A 146 -12.30 -41.12 8.62
CA ASP A 146 -11.86 -42.51 8.91
C ASP A 146 -12.51 -43.68 8.12
N ASP A 147 -11.77 -44.26 7.16
CA ASP A 147 -11.82 -45.71 6.91
C ASP A 147 -10.49 -46.22 6.31
N GLU A 148 -10.03 -47.40 6.74
CA GLU A 148 -8.73 -47.98 6.35
C GLU A 148 -8.83 -48.70 4.99
N SER A 149 -8.17 -48.20 3.94
CA SER A 149 -7.88 -49.03 2.75
C SER A 149 -6.59 -48.65 2.01
N GLU A 150 -5.66 -49.60 1.92
CA GLU A 150 -4.44 -49.48 1.10
C GLU A 150 -4.72 -49.71 -0.40
N ASP A 151 -5.33 -48.75 -1.13
CA ASP A 151 -5.24 -48.75 -2.61
C ASP A 151 -5.45 -47.39 -3.33
N GLU A 152 -5.22 -46.25 -2.68
CA GLU A 152 -5.48 -44.91 -3.27
C GLU A 152 -4.28 -44.24 -3.98
N PHE A 153 -3.39 -45.00 -4.63
CA PHE A 153 -2.23 -44.43 -5.36
C PHE A 153 -2.53 -44.08 -6.84
N ARG A 154 -3.79 -43.82 -7.23
CA ARG A 154 -4.14 -43.70 -8.68
C ARG A 154 -5.02 -42.54 -9.14
N VAL A 155 -5.44 -41.59 -8.27
CA VAL A 155 -6.36 -40.49 -8.69
C VAL A 155 -5.92 -39.08 -8.26
N VAL A 156 -4.63 -38.73 -8.40
CA VAL A 156 -4.18 -37.31 -8.50
C VAL A 156 -3.10 -37.18 -9.59
N GLY A 157 -3.46 -37.47 -10.83
CA GLY A 157 -2.53 -37.64 -11.96
C GLY A 157 -2.28 -36.41 -12.84
N GLU A 158 -2.93 -35.26 -12.61
CA GLU A 158 -2.92 -34.14 -13.55
C GLU A 158 -2.37 -32.82 -12.98
N SER A 159 -1.47 -32.19 -13.74
CA SER A 159 -0.93 -30.82 -13.57
C SER A 159 0.23 -30.55 -12.58
N VAL A 160 1.09 -31.54 -12.28
CA VAL A 160 2.48 -31.25 -11.87
C VAL A 160 3.33 -31.04 -13.12
N SER A 161 3.80 -29.81 -13.33
CA SER A 161 4.65 -29.43 -14.45
C SER A 161 6.04 -30.10 -14.37
N GLU A 162 6.73 -30.23 -15.50
CA GLU A 162 8.08 -30.79 -15.53
C GLU A 162 9.07 -29.95 -14.69
N VAL A 163 8.86 -28.63 -14.64
CA VAL A 163 9.65 -27.69 -13.82
C VAL A 163 9.43 -27.94 -12.32
N GLU A 164 8.18 -28.15 -11.88
CA GLU A 164 7.88 -28.51 -10.48
C GLU A 164 8.52 -29.87 -10.11
N ARG A 165 8.54 -30.84 -11.04
CA ARG A 165 9.19 -32.14 -10.83
C ARG A 165 10.71 -32.01 -10.72
N ALA A 166 11.35 -31.24 -11.61
CA ALA A 166 12.79 -30.96 -11.56
C ALA A 166 13.19 -30.24 -10.27
N SER A 167 12.39 -29.25 -9.84
CA SER A 167 12.57 -28.53 -8.57
C SER A 167 12.52 -29.47 -7.37
N MET A 168 11.51 -30.37 -7.29
CA MET A 168 11.40 -31.37 -6.22
C MET A 168 12.58 -32.33 -6.17
N ILE A 169 13.07 -32.78 -7.33
CA ILE A 169 14.25 -33.65 -7.44
C ILE A 169 15.48 -32.93 -6.89
N ALA A 170 15.74 -31.71 -7.35
CA ALA A 170 16.88 -30.90 -6.91
C ALA A 170 16.81 -30.57 -5.40
N MET A 171 15.63 -30.24 -4.86
CA MET A 171 15.46 -29.98 -3.42
C MET A 171 15.79 -31.21 -2.57
N ALA A 172 15.28 -32.39 -2.94
CA ALA A 172 15.54 -33.64 -2.21
C ALA A 172 17.02 -34.08 -2.30
N ASP A 173 17.67 -33.86 -3.45
CA ASP A 173 19.10 -34.14 -3.61
C ASP A 173 19.96 -33.16 -2.78
N LEU A 174 19.58 -31.88 -2.71
CA LEU A 174 20.25 -30.87 -1.87
C LEU A 174 20.07 -31.16 -0.37
N GLU A 175 18.87 -31.54 0.07
CA GLU A 175 18.57 -31.96 1.45
C GLU A 175 19.43 -33.17 1.84
N ALA A 176 19.45 -34.23 1.03
CA ALA A 176 20.23 -35.44 1.30
C ALA A 176 21.75 -35.18 1.38
N ILE A 177 22.28 -34.24 0.59
CA ILE A 177 23.68 -33.81 0.68
C ILE A 177 23.91 -32.97 1.95
N ALA A 178 23.05 -31.99 2.21
CA ALA A 178 23.18 -31.09 3.36
C ALA A 178 23.13 -31.86 4.68
N ASP A 179 22.19 -32.78 4.85
CA ASP A 179 22.07 -33.67 6.01
C ASP A 179 23.35 -34.48 6.23
N CYS A 180 23.90 -35.08 5.16
CA CYS A 180 25.12 -35.85 5.22
C CYS A 180 26.33 -35.00 5.63
N MET A 181 26.46 -33.79 5.07
CA MET A 181 27.52 -32.84 5.42
C MET A 181 27.38 -32.31 6.85
N ILE A 182 26.17 -31.94 7.28
CA ILE A 182 25.87 -31.46 8.63
C ILE A 182 26.16 -32.55 9.66
N ALA A 183 25.65 -33.77 9.45
CA ALA A 183 25.92 -34.92 10.32
C ALA A 183 27.42 -35.21 10.43
N SER A 184 28.18 -35.03 9.34
CA SER A 184 29.64 -35.21 9.28
C SER A 184 30.45 -34.07 9.89
N GLY A 185 29.84 -32.94 10.27
CA GLY A 185 30.50 -31.77 10.85
C GLY A 185 30.93 -30.68 9.85
N TYR A 186 30.59 -30.84 8.56
CA TYR A 186 30.94 -29.96 7.43
C TYR A 186 29.78 -29.02 7.03
N GLY A 187 28.88 -28.73 7.98
CA GLY A 187 27.73 -27.85 7.73
C GLY A 187 28.12 -26.42 7.33
N LYS A 188 29.28 -25.91 7.78
CA LYS A 188 29.75 -24.55 7.46
C LYS A 188 30.11 -24.40 5.99
N GLU A 189 30.75 -25.42 5.43
CA GLU A 189 31.17 -25.53 4.04
C GLU A 189 29.96 -25.59 3.11
N CYS A 190 28.99 -26.47 3.41
CA CYS A 190 27.69 -26.56 2.72
C CYS A 190 26.95 -25.22 2.71
N VAL A 191 26.78 -24.61 3.89
CA VAL A 191 26.08 -23.32 4.08
C VAL A 191 26.78 -22.18 3.33
N LYS A 192 28.12 -22.15 3.30
CA LYS A 192 28.89 -21.16 2.53
C LYS A 192 28.58 -21.23 1.04
N ILE A 193 28.49 -22.44 0.48
CA ILE A 193 28.16 -22.65 -0.94
C ILE A 193 26.73 -22.21 -1.23
N TYR A 194 25.77 -22.62 -0.39
CA TYR A 194 24.36 -22.23 -0.50
C TYR A 194 24.21 -20.69 -0.52
N LYS A 195 24.79 -20.02 0.48
CA LYS A 195 24.75 -18.54 0.63
C LYS A 195 25.28 -17.81 -0.60
N ILE A 196 26.41 -18.24 -1.17
CA ILE A 196 27.02 -17.57 -2.33
C ILE A 196 26.07 -17.59 -3.53
N ILE A 197 25.43 -18.73 -3.83
CA ILE A 197 24.56 -18.86 -4.99
C ILE A 197 23.22 -18.15 -4.73
N ARG A 198 22.55 -18.46 -3.62
CA ARG A 198 21.18 -17.98 -3.34
C ARG A 198 21.13 -16.48 -3.07
N LYS A 199 22.12 -15.90 -2.38
CA LYS A 199 22.20 -14.44 -2.21
C LYS A 199 22.38 -13.72 -3.54
N SER A 200 23.19 -14.25 -4.45
CA SER A 200 23.30 -13.73 -5.82
C SER A 200 21.96 -13.79 -6.55
N THR A 201 21.21 -14.88 -6.45
CA THR A 201 19.88 -15.01 -7.08
C THR A 201 18.87 -13.99 -6.54
N ILE A 202 18.81 -13.80 -5.21
CA ILE A 202 17.89 -12.83 -4.59
C ILE A 202 18.27 -11.38 -4.95
N ASP A 203 19.56 -11.02 -4.92
CA ASP A 203 20.01 -9.68 -5.31
C ASP A 203 19.79 -9.40 -6.82
N GLU A 204 19.98 -10.40 -7.68
CA GLU A 204 19.71 -10.32 -9.13
C GLU A 204 18.21 -10.16 -9.42
N ALA A 205 17.35 -10.94 -8.77
CA ALA A 205 15.90 -10.85 -8.90
C ALA A 205 15.35 -9.47 -8.43
N LEU A 206 15.82 -8.97 -7.29
CA LEU A 206 15.44 -7.64 -6.78
C LEU A 206 15.92 -6.51 -7.72
N TYR A 207 17.11 -6.64 -8.31
CA TYR A 207 17.58 -5.71 -9.33
C TYR A 207 16.67 -5.70 -10.57
N HIS A 208 16.24 -6.87 -11.05
CA HIS A 208 15.31 -6.97 -12.18
C HIS A 208 13.90 -6.43 -11.86
N LEU A 209 13.42 -6.55 -10.62
CA LEU A 209 12.20 -5.88 -10.15
C LEU A 209 12.36 -4.34 -10.04
N GLY A 210 13.59 -3.81 -10.17
CA GLY A 210 13.87 -2.38 -10.11
C GLY A 210 14.10 -1.84 -8.70
N VAL A 211 14.42 -2.71 -7.73
CA VAL A 211 14.78 -2.32 -6.36
C VAL A 211 16.25 -1.85 -6.35
N GLU A 212 16.44 -0.54 -6.42
CA GLU A 212 17.78 0.07 -6.40
C GLU A 212 18.27 0.34 -4.97
N ARG A 213 19.51 -0.03 -4.66
CA ARG A 213 20.18 0.37 -3.41
C ARG A 213 20.55 1.86 -3.47
N LEU A 214 19.66 2.70 -2.95
CA LEU A 214 19.82 4.15 -2.89
C LEU A 214 20.29 4.61 -1.50
N SER A 215 20.88 5.80 -1.44
CA SER A 215 21.22 6.48 -0.18
C SER A 215 20.37 7.74 -0.02
N LEU A 216 20.06 8.14 1.21
CA LEU A 216 19.24 9.33 1.49
C LEU A 216 19.78 10.59 0.76
N SER A 217 21.11 10.73 0.72
CA SER A 217 21.82 11.82 0.03
C SER A 217 21.70 11.82 -1.50
N LYS A 218 21.39 10.67 -2.11
CA LYS A 218 21.03 10.57 -3.54
C LYS A 218 19.53 10.86 -3.70
N VAL A 219 18.68 10.23 -2.89
CA VAL A 219 17.22 10.38 -2.91
C VAL A 219 16.79 11.85 -2.81
N GLN A 220 17.42 12.63 -1.92
CA GLN A 220 17.17 14.08 -1.77
C GLN A 220 17.56 14.94 -2.98
N LYS A 221 18.38 14.42 -3.91
CA LYS A 221 18.84 15.12 -5.13
C LYS A 221 18.10 14.70 -6.40
N ILE A 222 17.26 13.66 -6.32
CA ILE A 222 16.47 13.18 -7.46
C ILE A 222 15.23 14.09 -7.59
N ASP A 223 14.90 14.49 -8.83
CA ASP A 223 13.69 15.24 -9.10
C ASP A 223 12.43 14.41 -8.77
N TRP A 224 11.34 15.07 -8.36
CA TRP A 224 10.12 14.36 -7.97
C TRP A 224 9.56 13.45 -9.07
N GLU A 225 9.56 13.87 -10.34
CA GLU A 225 9.01 13.07 -11.44
C GLU A 225 9.76 11.73 -11.59
N VAL A 226 11.09 11.78 -11.46
CA VAL A 226 11.97 10.60 -11.53
C VAL A 226 11.82 9.75 -10.26
N LEU A 227 11.62 10.37 -9.09
CA LEU A 227 11.38 9.64 -7.84
C LEU A 227 10.02 8.93 -7.85
N GLU A 228 8.97 9.56 -8.35
CA GLU A 228 7.64 8.96 -8.46
C GLU A 228 7.66 7.70 -9.35
N LEU A 229 8.43 7.73 -10.44
CA LEU A 229 8.67 6.53 -11.26
C LEU A 229 9.39 5.41 -10.48
N LYS A 230 10.31 5.74 -9.57
CA LYS A 230 10.97 4.77 -8.68
C LYS A 230 10.04 4.24 -7.60
N ILE A 231 9.20 5.09 -7.01
CA ILE A 231 8.14 4.68 -6.07
C ILE A 231 7.19 3.69 -6.75
N ARG A 232 6.73 3.98 -7.97
CA ARG A 232 5.84 3.08 -8.73
C ARG A 232 6.50 1.73 -9.08
N LYS A 233 7.80 1.71 -9.41
CA LYS A 233 8.55 0.45 -9.56
C LYS A 233 8.62 -0.32 -8.25
N TRP A 234 8.93 0.37 -7.14
CA TRP A 234 9.00 -0.23 -5.81
C TRP A 234 7.65 -0.81 -5.35
N LEU A 235 6.52 -0.13 -5.62
CA LEU A 235 5.16 -0.62 -5.33
C LEU A 235 4.84 -1.93 -6.06
N ASN A 236 5.25 -2.04 -7.33
CA ASN A 236 5.12 -3.29 -8.07
C ASN A 236 6.07 -4.39 -7.54
N ALA A 237 7.27 -3.99 -7.10
CA ALA A 237 8.31 -4.91 -6.63
C ALA A 237 8.04 -5.49 -5.24
N VAL A 238 7.54 -4.70 -4.28
CA VAL A 238 7.44 -5.11 -2.85
C VAL A 238 6.55 -6.34 -2.66
N LYS A 239 5.42 -6.41 -3.36
CA LYS A 239 4.51 -7.56 -3.29
C LYS A 239 5.15 -8.85 -3.81
N MET A 240 5.91 -8.77 -4.91
CA MET A 240 6.68 -9.91 -5.42
C MET A 240 7.82 -10.26 -4.47
N ALA A 241 8.61 -9.27 -4.04
CA ALA A 241 9.73 -9.48 -3.12
C ALA A 241 9.31 -10.21 -1.84
N VAL A 242 8.19 -9.82 -1.21
CA VAL A 242 7.66 -10.50 -0.02
C VAL A 242 7.03 -11.86 -0.38
N LYS A 243 6.02 -11.89 -1.25
CA LYS A 243 5.17 -13.08 -1.44
C LYS A 243 5.79 -14.15 -2.36
N THR A 244 6.75 -13.80 -3.21
CA THR A 244 7.50 -14.78 -4.03
C THR A 244 8.97 -14.91 -3.61
N LEU A 245 9.76 -13.82 -3.59
CA LEU A 245 11.22 -13.94 -3.39
C LEU A 245 11.60 -14.42 -1.99
N PHE A 246 11.21 -13.70 -0.94
CA PHE A 246 11.58 -14.06 0.44
C PHE A 246 10.82 -15.29 0.92
N HIS A 247 9.55 -15.46 0.53
CA HIS A 247 8.77 -16.67 0.87
C HIS A 247 9.34 -17.94 0.20
N GLY A 248 9.71 -17.87 -1.09
CA GLY A 248 10.32 -18.99 -1.80
C GLY A 248 11.69 -19.37 -1.24
N GLU A 249 12.52 -18.39 -0.87
CA GLU A 249 13.81 -18.67 -0.21
C GLU A 249 13.65 -19.24 1.20
N ARG A 250 12.61 -18.81 1.94
CA ARG A 250 12.23 -19.41 3.23
C ARG A 250 11.94 -20.90 3.08
N ILE A 251 11.07 -21.28 2.13
CA ILE A 251 10.74 -22.68 1.83
C ILE A 251 11.97 -23.49 1.40
N LEU A 252 12.87 -22.90 0.61
CA LEU A 252 14.10 -23.58 0.17
C LEU A 252 15.06 -23.84 1.33
N CYS A 253 15.32 -22.84 2.19
CA CYS A 253 16.07 -23.03 3.42
C CYS A 253 15.42 -24.08 4.32
N ASP A 254 14.09 -24.05 4.46
CA ASP A 254 13.34 -24.96 5.31
C ASP A 254 13.39 -26.42 4.83
N SER A 255 13.47 -26.65 3.51
CA SER A 255 13.63 -28.00 2.94
C SER A 255 15.10 -28.46 2.89
N VAL A 256 16.04 -27.60 2.52
CA VAL A 256 17.45 -28.01 2.32
C VAL A 256 18.19 -28.21 3.65
N PHE A 257 17.78 -27.52 4.72
CA PHE A 257 18.41 -27.61 6.04
C PHE A 257 17.46 -28.18 7.11
N SER A 258 16.61 -29.14 6.71
CA SER A 258 15.59 -29.76 7.57
C SER A 258 16.18 -30.38 8.85
N ALA A 259 17.37 -30.98 8.78
CA ALA A 259 18.07 -31.56 9.94
C ALA A 259 18.60 -30.54 10.97
N SER A 260 18.59 -29.23 10.71
CA SER A 260 19.15 -28.25 11.65
C SER A 260 18.50 -26.86 11.55
N GLU A 261 17.58 -26.58 12.47
CA GLU A 261 16.93 -25.26 12.60
C GLU A 261 17.94 -24.12 12.76
N SER A 262 18.96 -24.25 13.61
CA SER A 262 19.94 -23.17 13.81
C SER A 262 20.73 -22.82 12.54
N ILE A 263 21.01 -23.81 11.68
CA ILE A 263 21.63 -23.61 10.37
C ILE A 263 20.64 -22.96 9.41
N ARG A 264 19.42 -23.48 9.31
CA ARG A 264 18.32 -22.96 8.49
C ARG A 264 18.07 -21.47 8.74
N GLU A 265 17.90 -21.08 10.00
CA GLU A 265 17.65 -19.68 10.38
C GLU A 265 18.86 -18.76 10.12
N SER A 266 20.08 -19.22 10.42
CA SER A 266 21.31 -18.47 10.09
C SER A 266 21.45 -18.28 8.57
N CYS A 267 21.12 -19.31 7.79
CA CYS A 267 21.27 -19.30 6.35
C CYS A 267 20.27 -18.34 5.69
N PHE A 268 18.98 -18.51 5.97
CA PHE A 268 17.92 -17.63 5.46
C PHE A 268 18.18 -16.16 5.80
N ALA A 269 18.58 -15.88 7.05
CA ALA A 269 18.81 -14.52 7.50
C ALA A 269 20.04 -13.87 6.83
N GLU A 270 21.14 -14.58 6.60
CA GLU A 270 22.31 -14.01 5.89
C GLU A 270 22.09 -13.78 4.38
N ILE A 271 21.17 -14.52 3.78
CA ILE A 271 20.77 -14.37 2.37
C ILE A 271 19.84 -13.17 2.21
N SER A 272 18.76 -13.11 3.01
CA SER A 272 17.66 -12.17 2.80
C SER A 272 17.83 -10.81 3.50
N ARG A 273 18.51 -10.74 4.65
CA ARG A 273 18.48 -9.56 5.55
C ARG A 273 18.89 -8.26 4.87
N ASP A 274 20.04 -8.22 4.20
CA ASP A 274 20.57 -6.99 3.62
C ASP A 274 19.64 -6.43 2.53
N SER A 275 19.10 -7.32 1.70
CA SER A 275 18.26 -6.97 0.57
C SER A 275 16.83 -6.63 1.01
N ALA A 276 16.32 -7.29 2.05
CA ALA A 276 15.05 -6.95 2.70
C ALA A 276 15.12 -5.61 3.46
N ILE A 277 16.20 -5.35 4.20
CA ILE A 277 16.44 -4.04 4.83
C ILE A 277 16.48 -2.95 3.76
N SER A 278 17.25 -3.14 2.68
CA SER A 278 17.32 -2.15 1.59
C SER A 278 15.98 -1.94 0.87
N LEU A 279 15.11 -2.95 0.82
CA LEU A 279 13.75 -2.83 0.26
C LEU A 279 12.88 -1.92 1.14
N PHE A 280 12.88 -2.14 2.46
CA PHE A 280 12.05 -1.37 3.38
C PHE A 280 12.65 0.01 3.73
N GLU A 281 13.97 0.18 3.72
CA GLU A 281 14.62 1.49 3.95
C GLU A 281 14.23 2.55 2.90
N PHE A 282 13.85 2.13 1.68
CA PHE A 282 13.46 3.06 0.61
C PHE A 282 12.25 3.96 0.97
N PRO A 283 11.09 3.44 1.42
CA PRO A 283 10.00 4.27 1.93
C PRO A 283 10.41 5.20 3.08
N GLU A 284 11.26 4.75 4.02
CA GLU A 284 11.77 5.62 5.08
C GLU A 284 12.59 6.79 4.52
N MET A 285 13.40 6.56 3.48
CA MET A 285 14.13 7.64 2.79
C MET A 285 13.18 8.60 2.06
N VAL A 286 12.11 8.10 1.44
CA VAL A 286 11.08 8.91 0.76
C VAL A 286 10.33 9.80 1.74
N ALA A 287 9.95 9.25 2.91
CA ALA A 287 9.23 9.97 3.96
C ALA A 287 10.00 11.21 4.49
N LYS A 288 11.33 11.19 4.43
CA LYS A 288 12.26 12.25 4.89
C LYS A 288 12.49 13.38 3.86
N ILE A 289 11.92 13.30 2.65
CA ILE A 289 12.06 14.34 1.61
C ILE A 289 11.09 15.50 1.88
N LYS A 290 11.38 16.68 1.31
CA LYS A 290 10.46 17.83 1.32
C LYS A 290 9.05 17.43 0.85
N THR A 291 8.14 17.52 1.80
CA THR A 291 6.71 17.20 1.72
C THR A 291 5.91 18.28 0.98
N SER A 292 4.86 17.86 0.28
CA SER A 292 3.79 18.72 -0.24
C SER A 292 2.50 17.89 -0.38
N PRO A 293 1.30 18.50 -0.38
CA PRO A 293 0.03 17.76 -0.41
C PRO A 293 -0.05 16.74 -1.56
N GLU A 294 0.44 17.10 -2.74
CA GLU A 294 0.42 16.27 -3.95
C GLU A 294 1.22 14.97 -3.79
N LYS A 295 2.28 14.99 -2.97
CA LYS A 295 3.14 13.84 -2.69
C LYS A 295 2.54 12.88 -1.66
N MET A 296 1.51 13.32 -0.91
CA MET A 296 0.91 12.53 0.17
C MET A 296 0.39 11.18 -0.35
N PHE A 297 -0.27 11.18 -1.51
CA PHE A 297 -0.84 9.96 -2.09
C PHE A 297 0.23 8.90 -2.37
N ARG A 298 1.42 9.29 -2.85
CA ARG A 298 2.54 8.34 -3.03
C ARG A 298 3.12 7.82 -1.73
N MET A 299 3.02 8.57 -0.62
CA MET A 299 3.42 8.06 0.70
C MET A 299 2.35 7.13 1.28
N LEU A 300 1.07 7.39 0.99
CA LEU A 300 -0.04 6.51 1.36
C LEU A 300 0.03 5.18 0.58
N ASP A 301 0.26 5.21 -0.74
CA ASP A 301 0.52 4.01 -1.57
C ASP A 301 1.60 3.12 -0.93
N MET A 302 2.71 3.72 -0.48
CA MET A 302 3.83 3.00 0.12
C MET A 302 3.53 2.47 1.52
N TYR A 303 2.71 3.17 2.30
CA TYR A 303 2.26 2.70 3.61
C TYR A 303 1.32 1.49 3.43
N GLU A 304 0.33 1.62 2.56
CA GLU A 304 -0.65 0.57 2.22
C GLU A 304 0.07 -0.71 1.77
N ALA A 305 1.02 -0.61 0.84
CA ALA A 305 1.74 -1.76 0.33
C ALA A 305 2.58 -2.52 1.39
N ILE A 306 3.06 -1.85 2.45
CA ILE A 306 3.75 -2.51 3.57
C ILE A 306 2.72 -3.11 4.53
N ALA A 307 1.64 -2.38 4.86
CA ALA A 307 0.59 -2.84 5.75
C ALA A 307 -0.13 -4.10 5.21
N ASP A 308 -0.50 -4.09 3.92
CA ASP A 308 -1.09 -5.23 3.18
C ASP A 308 -0.18 -6.45 3.08
N SER A 309 1.12 -6.25 3.27
CA SER A 309 2.15 -7.31 3.25
C SER A 309 2.61 -7.68 4.66
N TRP A 310 2.09 -7.04 5.72
CA TRP A 310 2.55 -7.23 7.08
C TRP A 310 2.42 -8.66 7.59
N PRO A 311 1.30 -9.39 7.36
CA PRO A 311 1.17 -10.78 7.82
C PRO A 311 2.23 -11.70 7.23
N GLU A 312 2.57 -11.54 5.95
CA GLU A 312 3.65 -12.31 5.32
C GLU A 312 5.03 -11.87 5.80
N ILE A 313 5.27 -10.57 6.01
CA ILE A 313 6.53 -10.06 6.59
C ILE A 313 6.76 -10.64 7.99
N GLU A 314 5.72 -10.67 8.83
CA GLU A 314 5.79 -11.21 10.18
C GLU A 314 6.03 -12.73 10.19
N SER A 315 5.36 -13.47 9.32
CA SER A 315 5.55 -14.92 9.15
C SER A 315 6.97 -15.26 8.67
N ILE A 316 7.43 -14.63 7.58
CA ILE A 316 8.71 -14.92 6.91
C ILE A 316 9.91 -14.53 7.78
N PHE A 317 9.83 -13.40 8.49
CA PHE A 317 10.92 -12.83 9.30
C PHE A 317 10.68 -12.96 10.82
N SER A 318 9.93 -13.99 11.21
CA SER A 318 9.50 -14.28 12.60
C SER A 318 10.66 -14.40 13.60
N TYR A 319 11.78 -15.01 13.19
CA TYR A 319 12.93 -15.28 14.06
C TYR A 319 13.75 -14.02 14.43
N GLU A 320 14.47 -14.11 15.56
CA GLU A 320 15.30 -13.00 16.07
C GLU A 320 16.48 -12.66 15.16
N SER A 321 17.01 -13.64 14.41
CA SER A 321 18.06 -13.42 13.40
C SER A 321 17.64 -12.44 12.28
N THR A 322 16.34 -12.22 12.14
CA THR A 322 15.68 -11.34 11.16
C THR A 322 14.86 -10.20 11.79
N SER A 323 14.91 -10.00 13.11
CA SER A 323 14.14 -8.97 13.83
C SER A 323 14.39 -7.55 13.29
N LEU A 324 15.61 -7.27 12.81
CA LEU A 324 15.99 -6.02 12.15
C LEU A 324 15.16 -5.73 10.88
N VAL A 325 14.73 -6.75 10.13
CA VAL A 325 13.89 -6.57 8.93
C VAL A 325 12.50 -6.09 9.32
N ARG A 326 11.87 -6.76 10.31
CA ARG A 326 10.57 -6.34 10.87
C ARG A 326 10.66 -4.93 11.46
N SER A 327 11.75 -4.64 12.19
CA SER A 327 12.01 -3.33 12.77
C SER A 327 12.16 -2.22 11.71
N GLN A 328 12.82 -2.51 10.58
CA GLN A 328 12.95 -1.58 9.46
C GLN A 328 11.61 -1.34 8.74
N ALA A 329 10.78 -2.38 8.55
CA ALA A 329 9.44 -2.22 8.00
C ALA A 329 8.55 -1.35 8.89
N VAL A 330 8.55 -1.57 10.22
CA VAL A 330 7.85 -0.73 11.20
C VAL A 330 8.38 0.70 11.22
N SER A 331 9.70 0.90 11.23
CA SER A 331 10.32 2.23 11.13
C SER A 331 9.80 2.99 9.91
N SER A 332 9.67 2.30 8.79
CA SER A 332 9.20 2.87 7.53
C SER A 332 7.73 3.27 7.58
N LEU A 333 6.84 2.42 8.14
CA LEU A 333 5.44 2.75 8.40
C LEU A 333 5.32 3.98 9.33
N VAL A 334 6.06 4.00 10.44
CA VAL A 334 6.07 5.12 11.40
C VAL A 334 6.52 6.41 10.73
N LYS A 335 7.59 6.39 9.93
CA LYS A 335 8.13 7.57 9.26
C LYS A 335 7.22 8.07 8.13
N LEU A 336 6.61 7.18 7.35
CA LEU A 336 5.56 7.54 6.39
C LEU A 336 4.37 8.19 7.10
N GLY A 337 3.88 7.60 8.19
CA GLY A 337 2.79 8.13 9.01
C GLY A 337 3.10 9.52 9.60
N GLU A 338 4.28 9.72 10.18
CA GLU A 338 4.76 11.04 10.64
C GLU A 338 4.75 12.09 9.51
N SER A 339 5.19 11.69 8.30
CA SER A 339 5.24 12.57 7.13
C SER A 339 3.82 12.93 6.63
N VAL A 340 2.90 11.96 6.59
CA VAL A 340 1.48 12.17 6.27
C VAL A 340 0.81 13.11 7.30
N ARG A 341 1.01 12.89 8.60
CA ARG A 341 0.50 13.76 9.67
C ARG A 341 1.04 15.19 9.56
N THR A 342 2.33 15.34 9.21
CA THR A 342 2.95 16.65 8.94
C THR A 342 2.31 17.33 7.74
N MET A 343 2.05 16.60 6.65
CA MET A 343 1.39 17.14 5.45
C MET A 343 -0.07 17.51 5.68
N LEU A 344 -0.83 16.74 6.46
CA LEU A 344 -2.20 17.09 6.86
C LEU A 344 -2.23 18.39 7.69
N THR A 345 -1.29 18.55 8.63
CA THR A 345 -1.14 19.78 9.42
C THR A 345 -0.74 20.97 8.55
N GLY A 346 0.16 20.76 7.59
CA GLY A 346 0.57 21.78 6.61
C GLY A 346 -0.58 22.21 5.69
N PHE A 347 -1.41 21.26 5.25
CA PHE A 347 -2.60 21.50 4.45
C PHE A 347 -3.66 22.30 5.22
N GLU A 348 -3.96 21.91 6.46
CA GLU A 348 -4.83 22.66 7.38
C GLU A 348 -4.34 24.11 7.57
N THR A 349 -3.04 24.26 7.84
CA THR A 349 -2.37 25.56 7.99
C THR A 349 -2.46 26.40 6.71
N ALA A 350 -2.36 25.78 5.53
CA ALA A 350 -2.47 26.47 4.24
C ALA A 350 -3.88 26.99 3.97
N ILE A 351 -4.93 26.24 4.37
CA ILE A 351 -6.32 26.72 4.32
C ILE A 351 -6.49 27.94 5.23
N GLN A 352 -6.09 27.84 6.49
CA GLN A 352 -6.20 28.94 7.47
C GLN A 352 -5.43 30.19 7.02
N LYS A 353 -4.24 30.03 6.44
CA LYS A 353 -3.37 31.12 5.98
C LYS A 353 -3.67 31.62 4.56
N ASP A 354 -4.70 31.13 3.87
CA ASP A 354 -5.08 31.68 2.56
C ASP A 354 -5.39 33.18 2.69
N THR A 355 -4.66 34.01 1.93
CA THR A 355 -4.75 35.48 1.96
C THR A 355 -5.37 36.05 0.68
N SER A 356 -6.06 35.25 -0.13
CA SER A 356 -6.75 35.71 -1.34
C SER A 356 -7.69 36.89 -1.04
N LYS A 357 -7.32 38.09 -1.53
CA LYS A 357 -7.98 39.37 -1.23
C LYS A 357 -9.08 39.75 -2.22
N SER A 358 -9.21 39.02 -3.33
CA SER A 358 -10.21 39.28 -4.36
C SER A 358 -11.49 38.49 -4.05
N PRO A 359 -12.63 39.15 -3.78
CA PRO A 359 -13.92 38.46 -3.69
C PRO A 359 -14.26 37.80 -5.02
N VAL A 360 -14.99 36.68 -4.97
CA VAL A 360 -15.45 36.00 -6.19
C VAL A 360 -16.55 36.86 -6.81
N LEU A 361 -16.34 37.30 -8.06
CA LEU A 361 -17.34 38.08 -8.78
C LEU A 361 -18.66 37.31 -8.84
N GLY A 362 -19.75 38.01 -8.52
CA GLY A 362 -21.09 37.44 -8.45
C GLY A 362 -21.35 36.43 -7.31
N GLY A 363 -20.41 36.24 -6.37
CA GLY A 363 -20.60 35.37 -5.21
C GLY A 363 -20.56 33.87 -5.51
N GLY A 364 -19.95 33.46 -6.62
CA GLY A 364 -19.83 32.04 -7.00
C GLY A 364 -18.92 31.20 -6.09
N VAL A 365 -18.77 29.91 -6.43
CA VAL A 365 -17.90 28.97 -5.70
C VAL A 365 -16.43 29.42 -5.73
N HIS A 366 -15.82 29.53 -4.55
CA HIS A 366 -14.43 29.96 -4.38
C HIS A 366 -13.43 28.90 -4.86
N PRO A 367 -12.30 29.29 -5.49
CA PRO A 367 -11.27 28.35 -5.94
C PRO A 367 -10.73 27.45 -4.82
N LEU A 368 -10.51 28.02 -3.61
CA LEU A 368 -10.13 27.25 -2.41
C LEU A 368 -11.10 26.11 -2.10
N THR A 369 -12.41 26.35 -2.18
CA THR A 369 -13.45 25.32 -1.95
C THR A 369 -13.31 24.16 -2.93
N ARG A 370 -13.03 24.46 -4.21
CA ARG A 370 -12.80 23.44 -5.23
C ARG A 370 -11.52 22.64 -4.97
N TYR A 371 -10.42 23.31 -4.67
CA TYR A 371 -9.13 22.68 -4.37
C TYR A 371 -9.23 21.77 -3.14
N VAL A 372 -9.72 22.31 -2.02
CA VAL A 372 -9.81 21.58 -0.74
C VAL A 372 -10.77 20.41 -0.84
N MET A 373 -11.97 20.59 -1.40
CA MET A 373 -12.93 19.48 -1.52
C MET A 373 -12.47 18.39 -2.49
N ASN A 374 -11.78 18.74 -3.59
CA ASN A 374 -11.20 17.71 -4.46
C ASN A 374 -10.09 16.93 -3.72
N TYR A 375 -9.19 17.62 -3.02
CA TYR A 375 -8.12 16.98 -2.25
C TYR A 375 -8.67 16.06 -1.15
N ILE A 376 -9.64 16.54 -0.37
CA ILE A 376 -10.32 15.76 0.68
C ILE A 376 -11.11 14.59 0.07
N SER A 377 -11.70 14.74 -1.12
CA SER A 377 -12.36 13.62 -1.82
C SER A 377 -11.39 12.49 -2.17
N PHE A 378 -10.16 12.83 -2.62
CA PHE A 378 -9.13 11.82 -2.88
C PHE A 378 -8.58 11.19 -1.58
N LEU A 379 -8.49 11.94 -0.47
CA LEU A 379 -8.12 11.34 0.82
C LEU A 379 -9.13 10.29 1.30
N ALA A 380 -10.41 10.46 0.97
CA ALA A 380 -11.44 9.48 1.33
C ALA A 380 -11.25 8.11 0.65
N ASP A 381 -10.45 8.03 -0.43
CA ASP A 381 -10.08 6.75 -1.04
C ASP A 381 -9.13 5.93 -0.16
N TYR A 382 -8.29 6.58 0.67
CA TYR A 382 -7.30 5.97 1.56
C TYR A 382 -7.79 5.88 3.01
N SER A 383 -9.10 5.84 3.24
CA SER A 383 -9.69 5.97 4.58
C SER A 383 -9.32 4.86 5.56
N GLY A 384 -8.97 3.66 5.06
CA GLY A 384 -8.46 2.56 5.89
C GLY A 384 -7.09 2.90 6.48
N VAL A 385 -6.08 3.03 5.63
CA VAL A 385 -4.70 3.44 6.00
C VAL A 385 -4.67 4.73 6.81
N LEU A 386 -5.51 5.71 6.49
CA LEU A 386 -5.58 6.96 7.24
C LEU A 386 -6.19 6.80 8.64
N ALA A 387 -7.02 5.77 8.90
CA ALA A 387 -7.48 5.47 10.25
C ALA A 387 -6.31 5.00 11.13
N ASP A 388 -5.47 4.10 10.62
CA ASP A 388 -4.27 3.60 11.31
C ASP A 388 -3.30 4.75 11.63
N ILE A 389 -2.97 5.57 10.62
CA ILE A 389 -2.05 6.72 10.75
C ILE A 389 -2.55 7.77 11.77
N VAL A 390 -3.86 7.93 11.94
CA VAL A 390 -4.48 8.93 12.83
C VAL A 390 -4.79 8.37 14.22
N THR A 391 -4.72 7.05 14.44
CA THR A 391 -5.04 6.41 15.73
C THR A 391 -4.18 6.95 16.87
N ASP A 392 -2.87 7.07 16.68
CA ASP A 392 -1.94 7.66 17.66
C ASP A 392 -1.86 9.20 17.60
N TRP A 393 -2.76 9.86 16.85
CA TRP A 393 -2.77 11.31 16.66
C TRP A 393 -4.19 11.90 16.73
N PRO A 394 -4.84 11.80 17.90
CA PRO A 394 -6.18 12.36 18.12
C PRO A 394 -6.17 13.89 17.95
N LEU A 395 -7.27 14.43 17.43
CA LEU A 395 -7.49 15.87 17.39
C LEU A 395 -7.71 16.40 18.81
N ILE A 396 -6.75 17.18 19.32
CA ILE A 396 -6.92 17.95 20.55
C ILE A 396 -7.77 19.19 20.22
N LEU A 397 -9.10 19.00 20.22
CA LEU A 397 -10.06 20.08 20.07
C LEU A 397 -10.03 20.96 21.32
N GLN A 398 -9.37 22.12 21.22
CA GLN A 398 -9.42 23.13 22.27
C GLN A 398 -10.79 23.82 22.27
N SER A 399 -11.65 23.33 23.17
CA SER A 399 -13.00 23.83 23.52
C SER A 399 -14.13 23.58 22.51
N PRO A 400 -15.36 23.34 22.99
CA PRO A 400 -16.56 23.42 22.19
C PRO A 400 -16.92 24.90 21.98
N SER A 401 -16.21 25.56 21.07
CA SER A 401 -16.80 26.74 20.44
C SER A 401 -18.03 26.27 19.67
N GLU A 402 -19.21 26.79 20.02
CA GLU A 402 -20.44 26.58 19.25
C GLU A 402 -20.33 27.29 17.89
N SER A 403 -19.48 26.74 17.01
CA SER A 403 -19.47 27.14 15.62
C SER A 403 -20.76 26.68 14.98
N ASP A 404 -21.44 27.61 14.32
CA ASP A 404 -22.77 27.45 13.69
C ASP A 404 -22.75 26.50 12.46
N PHE A 405 -21.64 25.76 12.32
CA PHE A 405 -21.30 24.77 11.30
C PHE A 405 -21.19 23.33 11.86
N GLY A 406 -21.16 23.14 13.19
CA GLY A 406 -21.48 21.85 13.80
C GLY A 406 -20.63 21.42 15.01
N SER A 407 -21.33 20.85 16.01
CA SER A 407 -20.73 19.90 16.94
C SER A 407 -20.25 18.65 16.20
N LEU A 408 -19.11 18.11 16.65
CA LEU A 408 -18.51 16.87 16.18
C LEU A 408 -18.99 15.72 17.07
N GLU A 409 -19.73 14.77 16.50
CA GLU A 409 -20.42 13.73 17.27
C GLU A 409 -19.47 12.60 17.70
N SER A 410 -19.68 12.10 18.93
CA SER A 410 -18.71 11.26 19.66
C SER A 410 -18.54 9.84 19.12
N ASP A 411 -19.46 9.38 18.28
CA ASP A 411 -19.49 8.00 17.77
C ASP A 411 -18.85 7.84 16.38
N CYS A 412 -18.31 8.93 15.83
CA CYS A 412 -17.63 8.95 14.52
C CYS A 412 -16.19 8.41 14.61
N SER A 413 -15.76 7.69 13.58
CA SER A 413 -14.36 7.23 13.47
C SER A 413 -13.36 8.39 13.46
N LEU A 414 -12.13 8.16 13.95
CA LEU A 414 -11.09 9.19 14.04
C LEU A 414 -10.79 9.86 12.69
N ILE A 415 -10.84 9.09 11.59
CA ILE A 415 -10.68 9.62 10.24
C ILE A 415 -11.89 10.45 9.77
N SER A 416 -13.11 10.04 10.07
CA SER A 416 -14.31 10.85 9.81
C SER A 416 -14.23 12.19 10.54
N THR A 417 -13.87 12.13 11.82
CA THR A 417 -13.56 13.27 12.68
C THR A 417 -12.51 14.21 12.06
N ARG A 418 -11.40 13.67 11.55
CA ARG A 418 -10.34 14.45 10.88
C ARG A 418 -10.81 15.13 9.60
N ILE A 419 -11.62 14.44 8.80
CA ILE A 419 -12.15 14.95 7.53
C ILE A 419 -13.20 16.04 7.77
N ALA A 420 -14.11 15.83 8.73
CA ALA A 420 -15.08 16.83 9.16
C ALA A 420 -14.39 18.10 9.67
N TRP A 421 -13.31 17.97 10.44
CA TRP A 421 -12.50 19.12 10.90
C TRP A 421 -11.90 19.91 9.74
N LEU A 422 -11.30 19.25 8.74
CA LEU A 422 -10.73 19.96 7.57
C LEU A 422 -11.81 20.70 6.74
N ILE A 423 -13.02 20.14 6.65
CA ILE A 423 -14.16 20.82 6.02
C ILE A 423 -14.61 22.01 6.88
N LEU A 424 -14.68 21.87 8.20
CA LEU A 424 -15.02 22.97 9.11
C LEU A 424 -14.01 24.12 9.00
N VAL A 425 -12.71 23.83 8.97
CA VAL A 425 -11.63 24.83 8.77
C VAL A 425 -11.80 25.57 7.43
N LEU A 426 -12.20 24.87 6.36
CA LEU A 426 -12.56 25.52 5.09
C LEU A 426 -13.79 26.43 5.24
N LEU A 427 -14.86 25.96 5.89
CA LEU A 427 -16.11 26.73 6.05
C LEU A 427 -15.88 28.00 6.87
N CYS A 428 -15.21 27.92 8.02
CA CYS A 428 -14.82 29.09 8.82
C CYS A 428 -13.94 30.06 8.03
N LYS A 429 -13.05 29.55 7.15
CA LYS A 429 -12.20 30.38 6.30
C LYS A 429 -12.97 31.06 5.15
N LEU A 430 -14.09 30.50 4.71
CA LEU A 430 -15.01 31.11 3.75
C LEU A 430 -15.91 32.15 4.43
N ASP A 431 -16.34 31.88 5.67
CA ASP A 431 -17.10 32.81 6.49
C ASP A 431 -16.32 34.12 6.74
N GLY A 432 -15.06 34.03 7.15
CA GLY A 432 -14.18 35.21 7.26
C GLY A 432 -13.89 35.93 5.93
N LYS A 433 -14.11 35.29 4.76
CA LYS A 433 -14.05 35.98 3.46
C LYS A 433 -15.30 36.78 3.13
N THR A 434 -16.41 36.59 3.86
CA THR A 434 -17.64 37.35 3.63
C THR A 434 -17.46 38.84 3.88
N GLU A 435 -16.52 39.23 4.74
CA GLU A 435 -16.11 40.62 5.02
C GLU A 435 -15.65 41.39 3.77
N LEU A 436 -15.21 40.69 2.72
CA LEU A 436 -14.80 41.31 1.44
C LEU A 436 -16.00 41.81 0.62
N TYR A 437 -17.22 41.38 0.92
CA TYR A 437 -18.43 41.80 0.22
C TYR A 437 -19.13 42.92 0.97
N LYS A 438 -19.40 44.03 0.27
CA LYS A 438 -20.12 45.19 0.80
C LYS A 438 -21.62 44.99 0.99
N ASP A 439 -22.16 43.85 0.54
CA ASP A 439 -23.58 43.53 0.59
C ASP A 439 -23.80 42.19 1.31
N ALA A 440 -24.48 42.25 2.45
CA ALA A 440 -24.81 41.08 3.25
C ALA A 440 -25.63 40.02 2.48
N ALA A 441 -26.47 40.42 1.53
CA ALA A 441 -27.21 39.47 0.71
C ALA A 441 -26.26 38.69 -0.23
N LEU A 442 -25.23 39.35 -0.78
CA LEU A 442 -24.21 38.69 -1.59
C LEU A 442 -23.29 37.80 -0.73
N SER A 443 -22.99 38.20 0.51
CA SER A 443 -22.30 37.36 1.50
C SER A 443 -23.04 36.05 1.78
N TYR A 444 -24.36 36.12 2.04
CA TYR A 444 -25.17 34.92 2.25
C TYR A 444 -25.27 34.05 0.98
N LEU A 445 -25.36 34.66 -0.20
CA LEU A 445 -25.38 33.91 -1.46
C LEU A 445 -24.04 33.20 -1.73
N PHE A 446 -22.92 33.84 -1.39
CA PHE A 446 -21.58 33.25 -1.44
C PHE A 446 -21.46 32.05 -0.50
N LEU A 447 -21.94 32.16 0.74
CA LEU A 447 -21.97 31.04 1.68
C LEU A 447 -22.84 29.89 1.16
N ALA A 448 -24.04 30.18 0.66
CA ALA A 448 -24.95 29.18 0.09
C ALA A 448 -24.30 28.44 -1.10
N ASN A 449 -23.72 29.16 -2.06
CA ASN A 449 -23.01 28.58 -3.21
C ASN A 449 -21.87 27.63 -2.79
N ASN A 450 -21.04 28.06 -1.85
CA ASN A 450 -19.87 27.29 -1.44
C ASN A 450 -20.27 26.08 -0.60
N LEU A 451 -21.20 26.22 0.34
CA LEU A 451 -21.68 25.10 1.14
C LEU A 451 -22.45 24.09 0.30
N GLN A 452 -23.28 24.53 -0.65
CA GLN A 452 -23.95 23.62 -1.60
C GLN A 452 -22.93 22.83 -2.43
N TYR A 453 -21.83 23.46 -2.86
CA TYR A 453 -20.75 22.75 -3.56
C TYR A 453 -20.08 21.69 -2.66
N VAL A 454 -19.84 22.01 -1.37
CA VAL A 454 -19.32 21.06 -0.38
C VAL A 454 -20.28 19.88 -0.20
N VAL A 455 -21.57 20.13 0.03
CA VAL A 455 -22.61 19.10 0.23
C VAL A 455 -22.74 18.19 -0.99
N VAL A 456 -22.79 18.76 -2.20
CA VAL A 456 -22.80 17.98 -3.45
C VAL A 456 -21.53 17.14 -3.58
N LYS A 457 -20.34 17.69 -3.29
CA LYS A 457 -19.09 16.93 -3.33
C LYS A 457 -19.06 15.77 -2.33
N VAL A 458 -19.54 15.99 -1.11
CA VAL A 458 -19.68 14.92 -0.12
C VAL A 458 -20.63 13.83 -0.62
N ARG A 459 -21.82 14.19 -1.11
CA ARG A 459 -22.81 13.23 -1.66
C ARG A 459 -22.30 12.41 -2.84
N THR A 460 -21.43 12.98 -3.68
CA THR A 460 -20.91 12.34 -4.91
C THR A 460 -19.61 11.56 -4.74
N SER A 461 -19.08 11.41 -3.52
CA SER A 461 -17.80 10.76 -3.26
C SER A 461 -17.85 9.83 -2.03
N LYS A 462 -16.77 9.09 -1.77
CA LYS A 462 -16.63 8.26 -0.56
C LYS A 462 -16.76 9.04 0.75
N LEU A 463 -16.65 10.37 0.72
CA LEU A 463 -16.92 11.24 1.88
C LEU A 463 -18.32 11.01 2.47
N LYS A 464 -19.34 10.64 1.68
CA LYS A 464 -20.66 10.28 2.20
C LYS A 464 -20.59 9.08 3.16
N LEU A 465 -19.75 8.09 2.87
CA LEU A 465 -19.60 6.89 3.70
C LEU A 465 -18.90 7.20 5.03
N LEU A 466 -17.98 8.18 5.03
CA LEU A 466 -17.25 8.60 6.23
C LEU A 466 -18.09 9.52 7.12
N LEU A 467 -18.80 10.49 6.53
CA LEU A 467 -19.50 11.56 7.26
C LEU A 467 -20.96 11.23 7.60
N GLY A 468 -21.59 10.27 6.91
CA GLY A 468 -22.98 9.87 7.14
C GLY A 468 -24.02 10.82 6.53
N GLU A 469 -25.29 10.40 6.51
CA GLU A 469 -26.39 11.22 5.98
C GLU A 469 -26.83 12.33 6.96
N ASP A 470 -26.63 12.16 8.27
CA ASP A 470 -26.97 13.17 9.27
C ASP A 470 -26.08 14.42 9.13
N TRP A 471 -24.78 14.24 8.86
CA TRP A 471 -23.88 15.34 8.52
C TRP A 471 -24.35 16.07 7.25
N VAL A 472 -24.76 15.31 6.22
CA VAL A 472 -25.24 15.87 4.94
C VAL A 472 -26.52 16.67 5.14
N THR A 473 -27.54 16.11 5.78
CA THR A 473 -28.85 16.76 6.00
C THR A 473 -28.73 18.01 6.88
N LYS A 474 -27.86 17.99 7.90
CA LYS A 474 -27.52 19.15 8.74
C LYS A 474 -26.96 20.31 7.91
N HIS A 475 -25.98 20.05 7.05
CA HIS A 475 -25.40 21.08 6.18
C HIS A 475 -26.38 21.52 5.07
N GLU A 476 -27.24 20.64 4.60
CA GLU A 476 -28.30 20.95 3.63
C GLU A 476 -29.36 21.89 4.21
N SER A 477 -29.72 21.71 5.49
CA SER A 477 -30.54 22.67 6.25
C SER A 477 -29.84 24.03 6.36
N LYS A 478 -28.52 24.05 6.58
CA LYS A 478 -27.71 25.29 6.62
C LYS A 478 -27.67 26.01 5.27
N VAL A 479 -27.59 25.30 4.14
CA VAL A 479 -27.73 25.91 2.79
C VAL A 479 -29.07 26.61 2.65
N LYS A 480 -30.18 25.97 3.08
CA LYS A 480 -31.52 26.58 3.05
C LYS A 480 -31.65 27.78 3.98
N GLN A 481 -30.97 27.77 5.14
CA GLN A 481 -30.88 28.94 6.02
C GLN A 481 -30.15 30.11 5.35
N TYR A 482 -29.02 29.87 4.67
CA TYR A 482 -28.30 30.92 3.94
C TYR A 482 -29.10 31.45 2.74
N ALA A 483 -29.77 30.58 1.98
CA ALA A 483 -30.69 30.98 0.92
C ALA A 483 -31.80 31.91 1.48
N SER A 484 -32.46 31.50 2.57
CA SER A 484 -33.51 32.29 3.23
C SER A 484 -33.00 33.63 3.77
N ASN A 485 -31.78 33.68 4.30
CA ASN A 485 -31.13 34.92 4.74
C ASN A 485 -30.79 35.85 3.58
N TYR A 486 -30.28 35.31 2.47
CA TYR A 486 -30.07 36.06 1.21
C TYR A 486 -31.40 36.65 0.72
N GLU A 487 -32.48 35.84 0.64
CA GLU A 487 -33.78 36.32 0.17
C GLU A 487 -34.30 37.47 1.04
N ARG A 488 -34.29 37.27 2.36
CA ARG A 488 -34.74 38.28 3.33
C ARG A 488 -33.94 39.58 3.22
N MET A 489 -32.63 39.52 2.97
CA MET A 489 -31.77 40.72 2.91
C MET A 489 -31.78 41.39 1.53
N GLY A 490 -31.71 40.60 0.46
CA GLY A 490 -31.60 41.09 -0.92
C GLY A 490 -32.91 41.64 -1.49
N TRP A 491 -34.05 41.15 -1.02
CA TRP A 491 -35.38 41.55 -1.50
C TRP A 491 -36.21 42.34 -0.47
N ASN A 492 -35.68 42.61 0.74
CA ASN A 492 -36.41 43.31 1.81
C ASN A 492 -37.13 44.58 1.33
N LYS A 493 -36.37 45.47 0.64
CA LYS A 493 -36.90 46.74 0.11
C LYS A 493 -38.03 46.56 -0.90
N VAL A 494 -38.01 45.45 -1.66
CA VAL A 494 -39.03 45.14 -2.66
C VAL A 494 -40.29 44.66 -1.94
N PHE A 495 -40.16 43.72 -1.01
CA PHE A 495 -41.29 43.23 -0.21
C PHE A 495 -41.92 44.35 0.64
N SER A 496 -41.13 45.18 1.30
CA SER A 496 -41.63 46.30 2.14
C SER A 496 -42.15 47.51 1.36
N SER A 497 -42.04 47.51 0.03
CA SER A 497 -42.66 48.53 -0.82
C SER A 497 -44.14 48.25 -1.14
N LEU A 498 -44.56 46.99 -0.97
CA LEU A 498 -45.94 46.55 -1.05
C LEU A 498 -46.63 46.70 0.32
N PRO A 499 -47.96 46.93 0.36
CA PRO A 499 -48.70 46.96 1.61
C PRO A 499 -48.74 45.58 2.27
N GLU A 500 -48.72 45.52 3.61
CA GLU A 500 -48.77 44.26 4.38
C GLU A 500 -50.08 43.48 4.13
N ASN A 501 -51.19 44.20 3.94
CA ASN A 501 -52.45 43.67 3.43
C ASN A 501 -52.75 44.31 2.06
N PRO A 502 -52.72 43.56 0.94
CA PRO A 502 -53.05 44.11 -0.38
C PRO A 502 -54.54 44.45 -0.54
N THR A 503 -55.41 43.95 0.34
CA THR A 503 -56.87 44.14 0.34
C THR A 503 -57.34 45.34 1.17
N ASP A 504 -56.46 45.98 1.95
CA ASP A 504 -56.86 47.16 2.73
C ASP A 504 -57.21 48.33 1.79
N GLU A 505 -58.26 49.09 2.14
CA GLU A 505 -58.77 50.18 1.32
C GLU A 505 -57.84 51.41 1.42
N ILE A 506 -56.85 51.45 0.52
CA ILE A 506 -55.77 52.45 0.50
C ILE A 506 -56.13 53.56 -0.51
N SER A 507 -55.87 54.82 -0.14
CA SER A 507 -56.10 55.95 -1.05
C SER A 507 -55.30 55.81 -2.35
N LEU A 508 -55.88 56.24 -3.47
CA LEU A 508 -55.26 56.11 -4.81
C LEU A 508 -53.88 56.79 -4.90
N GLU A 509 -53.65 57.84 -4.11
CA GLU A 509 -52.35 58.51 -3.99
C GLU A 509 -51.31 57.62 -3.29
N LYS A 510 -51.68 57.01 -2.16
CA LYS A 510 -50.80 56.08 -1.43
C LYS A 510 -50.54 54.80 -2.23
N ALA A 511 -51.52 54.31 -3.01
CA ALA A 511 -51.33 53.19 -3.94
C ALA A 511 -50.37 53.54 -5.10
N ARG A 512 -50.47 54.76 -5.67
CA ARG A 512 -49.51 55.28 -6.68
C ARG A 512 -48.09 55.34 -6.10
N ASP A 513 -47.93 55.80 -4.86
CA ASP A 513 -46.63 55.90 -4.21
C ASP A 513 -46.03 54.52 -3.87
N CYS A 514 -46.84 53.54 -3.50
CA CYS A 514 -46.41 52.14 -3.36
C CYS A 514 -45.88 51.59 -4.70
N LEU A 515 -46.60 51.77 -5.82
CA LEU A 515 -46.12 51.34 -7.14
C LEU A 515 -44.82 52.03 -7.56
N LYS A 516 -44.67 53.34 -7.31
CA LYS A 516 -43.43 54.07 -7.58
C LYS A 516 -42.26 53.52 -6.76
N LYS A 517 -42.46 53.30 -5.45
CA LYS A 517 -41.45 52.70 -4.54
C LYS A 517 -41.08 51.29 -4.96
N PHE A 518 -42.07 50.48 -5.35
CA PHE A 518 -41.86 49.12 -5.86
C PHE A 518 -41.01 49.11 -7.12
N ASN A 519 -41.36 49.90 -8.14
CA ASN A 519 -40.62 49.95 -9.40
C ASN A 519 -39.14 50.33 -9.16
N VAL A 520 -38.87 51.31 -8.29
CA VAL A 520 -37.49 51.72 -7.94
C VAL A 520 -36.76 50.62 -7.15
N ALA A 521 -37.40 50.02 -6.15
CA ALA A 521 -36.80 48.97 -5.34
C ALA A 521 -36.50 47.70 -6.17
N PHE A 522 -37.40 47.32 -7.08
CA PHE A 522 -37.24 46.19 -7.99
C PHE A 522 -36.12 46.46 -9.01
N ASP A 523 -36.09 47.63 -9.63
CA ASP A 523 -34.99 48.02 -10.55
C ASP A 523 -33.62 48.01 -9.84
N GLU A 524 -33.54 48.54 -8.60
CA GLU A 524 -32.33 48.50 -7.78
C GLU A 524 -31.89 47.05 -7.49
N ALA A 525 -32.81 46.21 -7.05
CA ALA A 525 -32.53 44.81 -6.72
C ALA A 525 -32.11 44.02 -7.96
N TYR A 526 -32.89 44.10 -9.04
CA TYR A 526 -32.63 43.41 -10.30
C TYR A 526 -31.29 43.82 -10.91
N ARG A 527 -31.01 45.13 -11.03
CA ARG A 527 -29.74 45.63 -11.59
C ARG A 527 -28.53 45.24 -10.75
N LYS A 528 -28.69 45.08 -9.44
CA LYS A 528 -27.61 44.66 -8.54
C LYS A 528 -27.35 43.15 -8.62
N GLN A 529 -28.42 42.36 -8.69
CA GLN A 529 -28.38 40.90 -8.62
C GLN A 529 -28.24 40.20 -9.98
N SER A 530 -28.45 40.90 -11.10
CA SER A 530 -28.25 40.35 -12.45
C SER A 530 -26.79 39.96 -12.75
N ALA A 531 -25.82 40.52 -12.02
CA ALA A 531 -24.41 40.14 -12.07
C ALA A 531 -24.02 39.06 -11.04
N TRP A 532 -24.97 38.54 -10.27
CA TRP A 532 -24.73 37.48 -9.27
C TRP A 532 -24.90 36.10 -9.91
N ILE A 533 -24.27 35.08 -9.34
CA ILE A 533 -24.17 33.75 -9.96
C ILE A 533 -24.56 32.71 -8.94
N ILE A 534 -25.52 31.83 -9.26
CA ILE A 534 -25.78 30.61 -8.49
C ILE A 534 -25.32 29.42 -9.33
N THR A 535 -24.29 28.73 -8.84
CA THR A 535 -23.57 27.71 -9.62
C THR A 535 -24.36 26.40 -9.72
N ASP A 536 -24.96 25.97 -8.62
CA ASP A 536 -25.78 24.76 -8.60
C ASP A 536 -27.18 25.04 -9.18
N PRO A 537 -27.63 24.28 -10.22
CA PRO A 537 -28.93 24.50 -10.82
C PRO A 537 -30.10 24.34 -9.85
N LYS A 538 -30.07 23.32 -8.98
CA LYS A 538 -31.17 23.05 -8.06
C LYS A 538 -31.36 24.19 -7.07
N LEU A 539 -30.28 24.61 -6.40
CA LEU A 539 -30.29 25.76 -5.49
C LEU A 539 -30.76 27.05 -6.20
N ARG A 540 -30.32 27.28 -7.44
CA ARG A 540 -30.73 28.46 -8.22
C ARG A 540 -32.24 28.45 -8.48
N ASP A 541 -32.77 27.32 -8.91
CA ASP A 541 -34.16 27.19 -9.30
C ASP A 541 -35.07 27.19 -8.04
N GLU A 542 -34.65 26.58 -6.93
CA GLU A 542 -35.30 26.71 -5.61
C GLU A 542 -35.40 28.16 -5.14
N ILE A 543 -34.30 28.92 -5.20
CA ILE A 543 -34.27 30.35 -4.83
C ILE A 543 -35.17 31.17 -5.75
N LYS A 544 -35.12 30.95 -7.08
CA LYS A 544 -36.00 31.64 -8.04
C LYS A 544 -37.47 31.39 -7.74
N ILE A 545 -37.85 30.14 -7.52
CA ILE A 545 -39.24 29.76 -7.19
C ILE A 545 -39.69 30.38 -5.86
N SER A 546 -38.82 30.38 -4.85
CA SER A 546 -39.12 30.98 -3.54
C SER A 546 -39.33 32.50 -3.61
N VAL A 547 -38.41 33.23 -4.28
CA VAL A 547 -38.53 34.68 -4.51
C VAL A 547 -39.76 35.00 -5.35
N ALA A 548 -39.96 34.29 -6.47
CA ALA A 548 -41.12 34.48 -7.33
C ALA A 548 -42.43 34.24 -6.58
N LYS A 549 -42.55 33.15 -5.81
CA LYS A 549 -43.74 32.86 -5.02
C LYS A 549 -44.07 33.99 -4.02
N LYS A 550 -43.07 34.50 -3.30
CA LYS A 550 -43.23 35.58 -2.31
C LYS A 550 -43.55 36.92 -2.94
N LEU A 551 -42.94 37.23 -4.09
CA LEU A 551 -43.16 38.49 -4.80
C LEU A 551 -44.53 38.50 -5.49
N MET A 552 -44.83 37.43 -6.23
CA MET A 552 -46.02 37.33 -7.08
C MET A 552 -47.31 37.27 -6.28
N SER A 553 -47.35 36.59 -5.12
CA SER A 553 -48.57 36.55 -4.30
C SER A 553 -49.00 37.96 -3.87
N ALA A 554 -48.07 38.73 -3.28
CA ALA A 554 -48.35 40.09 -2.83
C ALA A 554 -48.56 41.08 -3.99
N TYR A 555 -47.77 40.95 -5.07
CA TYR A 555 -47.86 41.86 -6.21
C TYR A 555 -49.14 41.64 -7.02
N GLN A 556 -49.53 40.39 -7.29
CA GLN A 556 -50.68 40.09 -8.15
C GLN A 556 -52.01 40.49 -7.51
N GLU A 557 -52.16 40.28 -6.20
CA GLU A 557 -53.34 40.73 -5.44
C GLU A 557 -53.46 42.26 -5.49
N PHE A 558 -52.38 42.98 -5.18
CA PHE A 558 -52.32 44.44 -5.26
C PHE A 558 -52.51 44.98 -6.69
N TYR A 559 -51.97 44.29 -7.69
CA TYR A 559 -52.11 44.66 -9.11
C TYR A 559 -53.57 44.56 -9.54
N ASN A 560 -54.25 43.45 -9.27
CA ASN A 560 -55.63 43.23 -9.67
C ASN A 560 -56.60 44.26 -9.06
N GLU A 561 -56.43 44.60 -7.79
CA GLU A 561 -57.29 45.54 -7.06
C GLU A 561 -57.15 47.00 -7.55
N TYR A 562 -55.94 47.40 -7.97
CA TYR A 562 -55.62 48.80 -8.25
C TYR A 562 -55.34 49.12 -9.74
N GLN A 563 -55.04 48.15 -10.61
CA GLN A 563 -54.73 48.39 -12.03
C GLN A 563 -55.88 49.11 -12.77
N GLY A 564 -57.13 48.69 -12.56
CA GLY A 564 -58.30 49.33 -13.17
C GLY A 564 -58.52 50.78 -12.67
N LYS A 565 -58.25 51.02 -11.39
CA LYS A 565 -58.43 52.33 -10.72
C LYS A 565 -57.33 53.33 -11.10
N LEU A 566 -56.11 52.87 -11.41
CA LEU A 566 -54.99 53.73 -11.78
C LEU A 566 -54.89 54.08 -13.28
N ARG A 567 -55.49 53.30 -14.19
CA ARG A 567 -55.39 53.53 -15.64
C ARG A 567 -56.00 54.84 -16.15
N PHE A 568 -56.77 55.56 -15.34
CA PHE A 568 -57.46 56.80 -15.72
C PHE A 568 -56.68 58.10 -15.41
N GLY A 569 -55.38 58.02 -15.07
CA GLY A 569 -54.49 59.18 -14.92
C GLY A 569 -53.49 59.30 -16.08
N SER A 570 -53.07 60.52 -16.43
CA SER A 570 -52.24 60.84 -17.62
C SER A 570 -50.79 60.29 -17.64
N GLU A 571 -50.41 59.43 -16.71
CA GLU A 571 -49.11 58.73 -16.69
C GLU A 571 -49.32 57.25 -16.37
N SER A 572 -48.85 56.36 -17.25
CA SER A 572 -48.93 54.91 -17.06
C SER A 572 -47.93 54.43 -16.01
N LEU A 573 -48.27 54.62 -14.73
CA LEU A 573 -47.42 54.29 -13.57
C LEU A 573 -47.20 52.78 -13.36
N VAL A 574 -47.99 51.94 -14.02
CA VAL A 574 -47.86 50.48 -14.02
C VAL A 574 -46.81 50.09 -15.06
N ARG A 575 -45.57 49.88 -14.61
CA ARG A 575 -44.40 49.61 -15.47
C ARG A 575 -44.16 48.13 -15.75
N TYR A 576 -44.63 47.25 -14.87
CA TYR A 576 -44.47 45.80 -14.97
C TYR A 576 -45.85 45.14 -14.83
N ALA A 577 -46.19 44.22 -15.73
CA ALA A 577 -47.24 43.23 -15.48
C ALA A 577 -46.67 42.10 -14.59
N PRO A 578 -47.52 41.28 -13.93
CA PRO A 578 -47.06 40.12 -13.19
C PRO A 578 -46.19 39.18 -14.05
N ASP A 579 -46.55 38.97 -15.32
CA ASP A 579 -45.77 38.13 -16.25
C ASP A 579 -44.37 38.70 -16.55
N ASP A 580 -44.23 40.03 -16.63
CA ASP A 580 -42.93 40.70 -16.84
C ASP A 580 -41.99 40.49 -15.65
N LEU A 581 -42.52 40.53 -14.41
CA LEU A 581 -41.76 40.23 -13.21
C LEU A 581 -41.29 38.77 -13.19
N GLY A 582 -42.15 37.84 -13.62
CA GLY A 582 -41.81 36.43 -13.80
C GLY A 582 -40.62 36.25 -14.74
N ASN A 583 -40.67 36.87 -15.92
CA ASN A 583 -39.58 36.84 -16.90
C ASN A 583 -38.26 37.41 -16.33
N HIS A 584 -38.31 38.58 -15.70
CA HIS A 584 -37.11 39.18 -15.08
C HIS A 584 -36.51 38.30 -13.98
N LEU A 585 -37.32 37.70 -13.10
CA LEU A 585 -36.80 36.76 -12.08
C LEU A 585 -36.21 35.48 -12.72
N SER A 586 -36.78 35.02 -13.83
CA SER A 586 -36.25 33.89 -14.59
C SER A 586 -34.86 34.15 -15.17
N ASP A 587 -34.50 35.39 -15.53
CA ASP A 587 -33.18 35.74 -16.10
C ASP A 587 -32.04 35.88 -15.07
N LEU A 588 -32.34 35.91 -13.76
CA LEU A 588 -31.34 36.13 -12.72
C LEU A 588 -30.38 34.94 -12.52
N PHE A 589 -29.24 35.22 -11.88
CA PHE A 589 -28.29 34.23 -11.33
C PHE A 589 -27.52 33.35 -12.35
N TYR A 590 -27.59 33.66 -13.64
CA TYR A 590 -26.74 33.04 -14.66
C TYR A 590 -25.40 33.76 -14.78
N ALA A 591 -24.35 33.00 -15.08
CA ALA A 591 -23.06 33.59 -15.44
C ALA A 591 -23.18 34.26 -16.81
N THR A 592 -23.31 35.59 -16.83
CA THR A 592 -23.25 36.40 -18.05
C THR A 592 -21.82 36.40 -18.60
N GLY A 593 -21.51 35.33 -19.35
CA GLY A 593 -20.40 35.33 -20.28
C GLY A 593 -20.60 36.44 -21.31
N ASN A 594 -19.52 37.15 -21.63
CA ASN A 594 -19.51 38.32 -22.49
C ASN A 594 -20.14 38.00 -23.87
N VAL A 595 -21.40 38.39 -24.11
CA VAL A 595 -22.06 38.25 -25.42
C VAL A 595 -21.52 39.33 -26.37
N GLY A 596 -20.28 39.14 -26.82
CA GLY A 596 -19.78 39.77 -28.03
C GLY A 596 -20.43 39.09 -29.24
N SER A 597 -21.04 39.87 -30.13
CA SER A 597 -21.73 39.38 -31.32
C SER A 597 -20.88 38.42 -32.13
N VAL A 598 -21.22 37.12 -32.11
CA VAL A 598 -20.84 36.19 -33.18
C VAL A 598 -21.96 36.23 -34.20
N SER A 599 -21.75 37.01 -35.27
CA SER A 599 -22.63 37.09 -36.42
C SER A 599 -22.83 35.70 -37.02
N SER A 600 -24.07 35.21 -37.05
CA SER A 600 -24.43 33.90 -37.61
C SER A 600 -24.44 33.93 -39.14
N SER A 601 -23.27 33.85 -39.78
CA SER A 601 -23.14 33.60 -41.22
C SER A 601 -23.21 32.09 -41.53
N CYS A 602 -24.41 31.52 -41.44
CA CYS A 602 -24.69 30.22 -42.03
C CYS A 602 -24.76 30.35 -43.55
N SER A 603 -23.76 29.84 -44.28
CA SER A 603 -23.80 29.66 -45.73
C SER A 603 -23.45 28.21 -46.06
N SER A 604 -24.36 27.55 -46.76
CA SER A 604 -24.37 26.09 -46.94
C SER A 604 -23.47 25.61 -48.08
N SER A 605 -22.93 24.40 -47.88
CA SER A 605 -22.66 23.37 -48.91
C SER A 605 -21.99 23.77 -50.23
N HIS A 606 -20.78 23.23 -50.47
CA HIS A 606 -20.60 22.29 -51.59
C HIS A 606 -19.32 21.45 -51.42
N SER A 607 -19.50 20.15 -51.19
CA SER A 607 -18.44 19.16 -51.38
C SER A 607 -18.28 18.85 -52.87
N ARG A 608 -17.14 19.20 -53.47
CA ARG A 608 -16.68 18.64 -54.74
C ARG A 608 -15.38 17.88 -54.51
N GLY A 609 -15.41 16.58 -54.79
CA GLY A 609 -14.19 15.79 -54.92
C GLY A 609 -13.39 16.22 -56.15
N GLY A 610 -12.07 16.17 -56.04
CA GLY A 610 -11.13 16.42 -57.11
C GLY A 610 -9.89 15.58 -56.88
N GLN A 611 -9.64 14.62 -57.77
CA GLN A 611 -8.56 13.64 -57.68
C GLN A 611 -7.47 14.01 -58.71
N ARG A 612 -6.22 13.57 -58.46
CA ARG A 612 -5.01 13.74 -59.31
C ARG A 612 -4.36 15.13 -59.24
N HIS A 613 -3.03 15.27 -59.36
CA HIS A 613 -2.00 14.29 -59.74
C HIS A 613 -0.95 14.06 -58.66
#